data_AF-A0A1Y6JNX0-F1
#
_entry.id   AF-A0A1Y6JNX0-F1
#
_cell.length_a   1.000
_cell.length_b   1.000
_cell.length_c   1.000
_cell.angle_alpha   90.00
_cell.angle_beta   90.00
_cell.angle_gamma   90.00
#
_symmetry.space_group_name_H-M   'P 1'
#
loop_
_entity.id
_entity.type
_entity.pdbx_description
1 polymer ?
#
loop_
_entity_poly.entity_id
_entity_poly.type
_entity_poly.pdbx_seq_one_letter_code
_entity_poly.pdbx_strand_id
1 'polypeptide(L)'
;MLLIDAQSVRARLIRAEAATSSIEEAEALAAKRNELKELAGRIVTLACRNTLFREQSVPFSPIPDIEKAKQLIGQINARFSESPKAATLVDKKGWSKLISTLTEFNSSVEMLQKQDWKAYFSSKLFGGVPPEQRKQTILQALPENRKALELYTKLYQRFSQYRNTIPGNVEALREVLGCSKDLADIKFVENDDVPLPVRAFFNATSVGSGASLDFLIPEVIEWLRTNNMLANYVVRAR
;
A
#
# COMPACT_ATOMS: atom_id res chain seq x y z
N MET A 1 3.81 50.67 -58.79
CA MET A 1 3.31 50.54 -57.40
C MET A 1 2.75 49.15 -57.12
N LEU A 2 1.68 48.71 -57.79
CA LEU A 2 1.02 47.40 -57.57
C LEU A 2 1.93 46.16 -57.47
N LEU A 3 2.99 46.09 -58.28
CA LEU A 3 3.89 44.94 -58.33
C LEU A 3 4.83 44.86 -57.11
N ILE A 4 5.21 46.02 -56.56
CA ILE A 4 6.04 46.13 -55.34
C ILE A 4 5.19 45.79 -54.11
N ASP A 5 3.94 46.23 -54.08
CA ASP A 5 3.00 45.94 -53.00
C ASP A 5 2.66 44.44 -52.95
N ALA A 6 2.45 43.79 -54.10
CA ALA A 6 2.20 42.35 -54.18
C ALA A 6 3.39 41.49 -53.71
N GLN A 7 4.63 41.90 -54.03
CA GLN A 7 5.85 41.23 -53.55
C GLN A 7 6.02 41.37 -52.04
N SER A 8 5.71 42.54 -51.48
CA SER A 8 5.73 42.79 -50.04
C SER A 8 4.72 41.92 -49.29
N VAL A 9 3.49 41.80 -49.80
CA VAL A 9 2.45 40.93 -49.23
C VAL A 9 2.85 39.46 -49.30
N ARG A 10 3.39 38.98 -50.42
CA ARG A 10 3.90 37.60 -50.56
C ARG A 10 5.03 37.32 -49.57
N ALA A 11 5.97 38.25 -49.38
CA ALA A 11 7.05 38.10 -48.40
C ALA A 11 6.55 38.12 -46.94
N ARG A 12 5.42 38.80 -46.66
CA ARG A 12 4.75 38.75 -45.35
C ARG A 12 4.00 37.44 -45.16
N LEU A 13 3.36 36.91 -46.19
CA LEU A 13 2.70 35.60 -46.17
C LEU A 13 3.70 34.47 -45.92
N ILE A 14 4.83 34.45 -46.63
CA ILE A 14 5.89 33.45 -46.40
C ILE A 14 6.42 33.51 -44.96
N ARG A 15 6.59 34.72 -44.40
CA ARG A 15 6.99 34.89 -43.00
C ARG A 15 5.91 34.44 -42.01
N ALA A 16 4.65 34.71 -42.30
CA ALA A 16 3.52 34.28 -41.49
C ALA A 16 3.38 32.74 -41.53
N GLU A 17 3.48 32.12 -42.71
CA GLU A 17 3.49 30.67 -42.89
C GLU A 17 4.63 30.02 -42.11
N ALA A 18 5.86 30.54 -42.21
CA ALA A 18 7.00 30.02 -41.46
C ALA A 18 6.82 30.15 -39.93
N ALA A 19 6.21 31.24 -39.45
CA ALA A 19 5.89 31.43 -38.04
C ALA A 19 4.79 30.46 -37.57
N THR A 20 3.74 30.27 -38.37
CA THR A 20 2.66 29.30 -38.09
C THR A 20 3.22 27.87 -38.05
N SER A 21 4.04 27.46 -39.01
CA SER A 21 4.68 26.13 -39.00
C SER A 21 5.58 25.92 -37.77
N SER A 22 6.25 26.97 -37.28
CA SER A 22 7.02 26.91 -36.03
C SER A 22 6.14 26.74 -34.80
N ILE A 23 4.97 27.40 -34.76
CA ILE A 23 3.98 27.27 -33.68
C ILE A 23 3.36 25.86 -33.68
N GLU A 24 2.91 25.36 -34.83
CA GLU A 24 2.32 24.02 -34.97
C GLU A 24 3.30 22.92 -34.54
N GLU A 25 4.57 23.05 -34.93
CA GLU A 25 5.63 22.14 -34.54
C GLU A 25 5.88 22.18 -33.02
N ALA A 26 5.92 23.38 -32.43
CA ALA A 26 6.08 23.54 -30.98
C ALA A 26 4.91 22.93 -30.20
N GLU A 27 3.68 23.11 -30.66
CA GLU A 27 2.48 22.51 -30.07
C GLU A 27 2.50 20.98 -30.17
N ALA A 28 2.88 20.44 -31.32
CA ALA A 28 3.00 18.99 -31.53
C ALA A 28 4.04 18.37 -30.58
N LEU A 29 5.22 18.99 -30.45
CA LEU A 29 6.26 18.54 -29.51
C LEU A 29 5.80 18.70 -28.05
N ALA A 30 5.08 19.76 -27.71
CA ALA A 30 4.54 19.97 -26.37
C ALA A 30 3.53 18.87 -25.97
N ALA A 31 2.64 18.47 -26.89
CA ALA A 31 1.71 17.37 -26.67
C ALA A 31 2.45 16.05 -26.40
N LYS A 32 3.46 15.74 -27.22
CA LYS A 32 4.30 14.53 -27.08
C LYS A 32 5.09 14.52 -25.78
N ARG A 33 5.61 15.67 -25.37
CA ARG A 33 6.28 15.85 -24.08
C ARG A 33 5.33 15.56 -22.92
N ASN A 34 4.08 16.04 -22.98
CA ASN A 34 3.10 15.82 -21.93
C ASN A 34 2.72 14.33 -21.80
N GLU A 35 2.50 13.64 -22.93
CA GLU A 35 2.28 12.18 -22.96
C GLU A 35 3.43 11.41 -22.27
N LEU A 36 4.69 11.74 -22.60
CA LEU A 36 5.85 11.11 -21.98
C LEU A 36 6.00 11.47 -20.50
N LYS A 37 5.69 12.70 -20.11
CA LYS A 37 5.81 13.17 -18.73
C LYS A 37 4.95 12.32 -17.78
N GLU A 38 3.73 11.99 -18.19
CA GLU A 38 2.85 11.14 -17.40
C GLU A 38 3.39 9.72 -17.24
N LEU A 39 3.83 9.10 -18.35
CA LEU A 39 4.40 7.75 -18.33
C LEU A 39 5.70 7.67 -17.53
N ALA A 40 6.58 8.66 -17.69
CA ALA A 40 7.82 8.77 -16.94
C ALA A 40 7.55 8.99 -15.44
N GLY A 41 6.57 9.84 -15.09
CA GLY A 41 6.18 10.04 -13.69
C GLY A 41 5.70 8.75 -13.00
N ARG A 42 4.97 7.90 -13.74
CA ARG A 42 4.58 6.56 -13.24
C ARG A 42 5.79 5.65 -13.05
N ILE A 43 6.70 5.60 -14.01
CA ILE A 43 7.94 4.80 -13.91
C ILE A 43 8.77 5.24 -12.69
N VAL A 44 8.94 6.55 -12.49
CA VAL A 44 9.66 7.10 -11.32
C VAL A 44 8.98 6.66 -10.02
N THR A 45 7.65 6.74 -9.95
CA THR A 45 6.89 6.30 -8.75
C THR A 45 7.11 4.81 -8.46
N LEU A 46 7.04 3.96 -9.49
CA LEU A 46 7.27 2.52 -9.37
C LEU A 46 8.73 2.22 -8.96
N ALA A 47 9.70 2.94 -9.51
CA ALA A 47 11.12 2.80 -9.19
C ALA A 47 11.42 3.22 -7.74
N CYS A 48 10.94 4.38 -7.31
CA CYS A 48 11.09 4.85 -5.92
C CYS A 48 10.49 3.83 -4.94
N ARG A 49 9.35 3.24 -5.27
CA ARG A 49 8.75 2.17 -4.46
C ARG A 49 9.64 0.92 -4.42
N ASN A 50 10.18 0.47 -5.55
CA ASN A 50 11.10 -0.66 -5.55
C ASN A 50 12.33 -0.42 -4.66
N THR A 51 12.90 0.79 -4.73
CA THR A 51 14.05 1.18 -3.89
C THR A 51 13.67 1.15 -2.41
N LEU A 52 12.56 1.77 -2.04
CA LEU A 52 12.03 1.80 -0.67
C LEU A 52 11.92 0.38 -0.07
N PHE A 53 11.33 -0.54 -0.82
CA PHE A 53 11.10 -1.90 -0.35
C PHE A 53 12.41 -2.69 -0.23
N ARG A 54 13.33 -2.50 -1.18
CA ARG A 54 14.66 -3.12 -1.13
C ARG A 54 15.47 -2.63 0.08
N GLU A 55 15.43 -1.34 0.39
CA GLU A 55 16.12 -0.77 1.55
C GLU A 55 15.59 -1.34 2.88
N GLN A 56 14.29 -1.67 2.94
CA GLN A 56 13.68 -2.33 4.09
C GLN A 56 13.74 -3.87 4.01
N SER A 57 14.58 -4.42 3.14
CA SER A 57 14.76 -5.87 2.95
C SER A 57 13.46 -6.63 2.62
N VAL A 58 12.49 -5.96 1.99
CA VAL A 58 11.28 -6.59 1.47
C VAL A 58 11.56 -7.08 0.04
N PRO A 59 11.48 -8.39 -0.23
CA PRO A 59 11.87 -8.95 -1.52
C PRO A 59 10.80 -8.67 -2.56
N PHE A 60 11.15 -7.91 -3.60
CA PHE A 60 10.36 -7.74 -4.81
C PHE A 60 11.01 -8.49 -5.97
N SER A 61 10.17 -9.03 -6.84
CA SER A 61 10.57 -9.80 -8.00
C SER A 61 11.33 -8.92 -9.02
N PRO A 62 12.21 -9.52 -9.84
CA PRO A 62 12.85 -8.80 -10.93
C PRO A 62 11.84 -8.18 -11.89
N ILE A 63 12.11 -6.96 -12.33
CA ILE A 63 11.23 -6.22 -13.24
C ILE A 63 11.31 -6.83 -14.65
N PRO A 64 10.20 -7.30 -15.24
CA PRO A 64 10.19 -7.82 -16.60
C PRO A 64 10.35 -6.70 -17.64
N ASP A 65 10.82 -7.06 -18.84
CA ASP A 65 10.83 -6.20 -20.04
C ASP A 65 11.59 -4.87 -19.94
N ILE A 66 12.40 -4.67 -18.90
CA ILE A 66 13.17 -3.43 -18.70
C ILE A 66 14.14 -3.16 -19.86
N GLU A 67 14.80 -4.20 -20.37
CA GLU A 67 15.76 -4.08 -21.47
C GLU A 67 15.06 -3.76 -22.80
N LYS A 68 13.89 -4.37 -23.03
CA LYS A 68 13.04 -4.07 -24.20
C LYS A 68 12.61 -2.59 -24.20
N ALA A 69 12.18 -2.08 -23.04
CA ALA A 69 11.80 -0.68 -22.89
C ALA A 69 13.00 0.27 -23.11
N LYS A 70 14.16 -0.02 -22.48
CA LYS A 70 15.41 0.75 -22.66
C LYS A 70 15.84 0.81 -24.12
N GLN A 71 15.84 -0.32 -24.81
CA GLN A 71 16.24 -0.40 -26.22
C GLN A 71 15.34 0.47 -27.10
N LEU A 72 14.02 0.41 -26.90
CA LEU A 72 13.06 1.21 -27.67
C LEU A 72 13.21 2.71 -27.40
N ILE A 73 13.39 3.11 -26.14
CA ILE A 73 13.68 4.50 -25.76
C ILE A 73 14.97 4.97 -26.46
N GLY A 74 16.04 4.17 -26.41
CA GLY A 74 17.32 4.49 -27.03
C GLY A 74 17.21 4.69 -28.55
N GLN A 75 16.47 3.81 -29.25
CA GLN A 75 16.24 3.91 -30.69
C GLN A 75 15.50 5.20 -31.07
N ILE A 76 14.47 5.57 -30.31
CA ILE A 76 13.67 6.77 -30.59
C ILE A 76 14.45 8.03 -30.26
N ASN A 77 15.22 8.02 -29.17
CA ASN A 77 16.08 9.13 -28.80
C ASN A 77 17.17 9.40 -29.84
N ALA A 78 17.81 8.34 -30.37
CA ALA A 78 18.79 8.47 -31.44
C ALA A 78 18.18 9.13 -32.70
N ARG A 79 17.02 8.63 -33.15
CA ARG A 79 16.31 9.21 -34.31
C ARG A 79 15.89 10.65 -34.09
N PHE A 80 15.38 10.98 -32.90
CA PHE A 80 14.99 12.35 -32.58
C PHE A 80 16.18 13.30 -32.48
N SER A 81 17.34 12.80 -32.03
CA SER A 81 18.59 13.59 -31.98
C SER A 81 19.12 13.91 -33.39
N GLU A 82 18.91 13.01 -34.36
CA GLU A 82 19.27 13.23 -35.76
C GLU A 82 18.34 14.24 -36.46
N SER A 83 17.05 14.25 -36.11
CA SER A 83 16.07 15.21 -36.65
C SER A 83 15.03 15.55 -35.58
N PRO A 84 15.17 16.69 -34.88
CA PRO A 84 14.32 17.05 -33.74
C PRO A 84 13.00 17.66 -34.21
N LYS A 85 12.22 16.86 -34.95
CA LYS A 85 10.89 17.23 -35.45
C LYS A 85 9.84 16.25 -34.94
N ALA A 86 8.63 16.72 -34.66
CA ALA A 86 7.49 15.93 -34.25
C ALA A 86 7.17 14.83 -35.29
N ALA A 87 7.30 15.17 -36.57
CA ALA A 87 7.16 14.21 -37.67
C ALA A 87 8.14 13.03 -37.54
N THR A 88 9.37 13.24 -37.07
CA THR A 88 10.39 12.19 -36.88
C THR A 88 10.00 11.20 -35.78
N LEU A 89 9.24 11.64 -34.76
CA LEU A 89 8.73 10.78 -33.71
C LEU A 89 7.57 9.91 -34.20
N VAL A 90 6.66 10.50 -34.98
CA VAL A 90 5.43 9.85 -35.46
C VAL A 90 5.68 8.97 -36.69
N ASP A 91 6.74 9.25 -37.46
CA ASP A 91 7.11 8.47 -38.64
C ASP A 91 7.30 6.97 -38.28
N LYS A 92 6.77 6.10 -39.15
CA LYS A 92 6.84 4.63 -39.04
C LYS A 92 6.29 4.02 -37.73
N LYS A 93 5.27 4.64 -37.11
CA LYS A 93 4.60 4.13 -35.88
C LYS A 93 5.55 4.03 -34.66
N GLY A 94 6.70 4.70 -34.68
CA GLY A 94 7.68 4.65 -33.60
C GLY A 94 7.11 5.18 -32.28
N TRP A 95 6.45 6.34 -32.33
CA TRP A 95 5.81 6.94 -31.18
C TRP A 95 4.71 6.09 -30.55
N SER A 96 3.75 5.61 -31.35
CA SER A 96 2.64 4.80 -30.83
C SER A 96 3.15 3.49 -30.21
N LYS A 97 4.18 2.89 -30.79
CA LYS A 97 4.85 1.71 -30.22
C LYS A 97 5.53 2.03 -28.88
N LEU A 98 6.17 3.19 -28.74
CA LEU A 98 6.75 3.63 -27.47
C LEU A 98 5.70 3.78 -26.40
N ILE A 99 4.62 4.52 -26.69
CA ILE A 99 3.54 4.76 -25.73
C ILE A 99 2.89 3.45 -25.30
N SER A 100 2.58 2.54 -26.23
CA SER A 100 2.05 1.20 -25.90
C SER A 100 3.04 0.40 -25.05
N THR A 101 4.31 0.35 -25.43
CA THR A 101 5.35 -0.40 -24.69
C THR A 101 5.52 0.15 -23.26
N LEU A 102 5.55 1.46 -23.07
CA LEU A 102 5.68 2.07 -21.74
C LEU A 102 4.40 1.91 -20.90
N THR A 103 3.23 1.91 -21.53
CA THR A 103 1.95 1.67 -20.85
C THR A 103 1.84 0.23 -20.37
N GLU A 104 2.19 -0.73 -21.23
CA GLU A 104 2.27 -2.15 -20.90
C GLU A 104 3.31 -2.39 -19.81
N PHE A 105 4.51 -1.81 -19.94
CA PHE A 105 5.55 -1.88 -18.92
C PHE A 105 5.05 -1.37 -17.57
N ASN A 106 4.48 -0.16 -17.51
CA ASN A 106 3.92 0.39 -16.26
C ASN A 106 2.89 -0.54 -15.62
N SER A 107 1.97 -1.08 -16.44
CA SER A 107 0.90 -1.96 -15.97
C SER A 107 1.44 -3.29 -15.44
N SER A 108 2.40 -3.89 -16.15
CA SER A 108 3.05 -5.14 -15.74
C SER A 108 3.84 -4.97 -14.45
N VAL A 109 4.61 -3.89 -14.32
CA VAL A 109 5.37 -3.61 -13.08
C VAL A 109 4.44 -3.32 -11.91
N GLU A 110 3.37 -2.55 -12.11
CA GLU A 110 2.42 -2.27 -11.04
C GLU A 110 1.71 -3.54 -10.56
N MET A 111 1.30 -4.41 -11.50
CA MET A 111 0.68 -5.70 -11.18
C MET A 111 1.64 -6.60 -10.41
N LEU A 112 2.90 -6.67 -10.83
CA LEU A 112 3.94 -7.43 -10.17
C LEU A 112 4.17 -6.94 -8.73
N GLN A 113 4.32 -5.62 -8.53
CA GLN A 113 4.47 -5.04 -7.19
C GLN A 113 3.26 -5.35 -6.28
N LYS A 114 2.03 -5.33 -6.81
CA LYS A 114 0.83 -5.70 -6.05
C LYS A 114 0.85 -7.17 -5.66
N GLN A 115 1.27 -8.04 -6.57
CA GLN A 115 1.38 -9.48 -6.30
C GLN A 115 2.46 -9.78 -5.25
N ASP A 116 3.66 -9.22 -5.42
CA ASP A 116 4.78 -9.38 -4.49
C ASP A 116 4.40 -8.86 -3.10
N TRP A 117 3.76 -7.69 -3.04
CA TRP A 117 3.28 -7.12 -1.79
C TRP A 117 2.25 -8.03 -1.10
N LYS A 118 1.26 -8.52 -1.83
CA LYS A 118 0.24 -9.43 -1.28
C LYS A 118 0.87 -10.73 -0.77
N ALA A 119 1.86 -11.27 -1.49
CA ALA A 119 2.60 -12.46 -1.10
C ALA A 119 3.41 -12.21 0.18
N TYR A 120 4.14 -11.10 0.25
CA TYR A 120 4.89 -10.70 1.43
C TYR A 120 3.98 -10.46 2.64
N PHE A 121 2.91 -9.68 2.47
CA PHE A 121 1.93 -9.40 3.51
C PHE A 121 1.34 -10.68 4.10
N SER A 122 1.01 -11.65 3.25
CA SER A 122 0.38 -12.90 3.70
C SER A 122 1.37 -13.90 4.31
N SER A 123 2.66 -13.85 3.95
CA SER A 123 3.65 -14.87 4.35
C SER A 123 4.63 -14.41 5.43
N LYS A 124 4.87 -13.10 5.57
CA LYS A 124 5.87 -12.54 6.48
C LYS A 124 5.28 -11.64 7.56
N LEU A 125 4.11 -11.05 7.33
CA LEU A 125 3.44 -10.21 8.31
C LEU A 125 2.43 -11.01 9.14
N PHE A 126 1.76 -10.32 10.07
CA PHE A 126 0.83 -10.90 11.01
C PHE A 126 -0.23 -11.77 10.32
N GLY A 127 -0.18 -13.08 10.61
CA GLY A 127 -1.08 -14.10 10.06
C GLY A 127 -2.23 -14.50 10.99
N GLY A 128 -2.48 -13.73 12.06
CA GLY A 128 -3.54 -14.04 13.01
C GLY A 128 -4.95 -13.75 12.49
N VAL A 129 -5.94 -14.11 13.31
CA VAL A 129 -7.36 -14.06 12.95
C VAL A 129 -7.99 -12.68 13.16
N PRO A 130 -9.11 -12.35 12.48
CA PRO A 130 -9.86 -11.12 12.73
C PRO A 130 -10.33 -10.97 14.20
N PRO A 131 -10.56 -9.75 14.69
CA PRO A 131 -11.00 -9.51 16.07
C PRO A 131 -12.27 -10.27 16.46
N GLU A 132 -13.24 -10.42 15.55
CA GLU A 132 -14.48 -11.17 15.81
C GLU A 132 -14.24 -12.67 16.05
N GLN A 133 -13.24 -13.25 15.39
CA GLN A 133 -12.85 -14.64 15.64
C GLN A 133 -12.03 -14.74 16.93
N ARG A 134 -11.13 -13.79 17.18
CA ARG A 134 -10.33 -13.76 18.42
C ARG A 134 -11.20 -13.65 19.67
N LYS A 135 -12.30 -12.89 19.61
CA LYS A 135 -13.31 -12.80 20.68
C LYS A 135 -13.86 -14.15 21.14
N GLN A 136 -13.89 -15.15 20.26
CA GLN A 136 -14.46 -16.46 20.55
C GLN A 136 -13.48 -17.37 21.28
N THR A 137 -12.17 -17.12 21.17
CA THR A 137 -11.13 -17.97 21.77
C THR A 137 -10.69 -17.48 23.15
N ILE A 138 -10.85 -16.18 23.44
CA ILE A 138 -10.33 -15.55 24.65
C ILE A 138 -11.37 -15.45 25.78
N LEU A 139 -10.88 -15.41 27.03
CA LEU A 139 -11.71 -15.18 28.20
C LEU A 139 -12.08 -13.70 28.35
N GLN A 140 -13.23 -13.28 27.81
CA GLN A 140 -13.65 -11.86 27.77
C GLN A 140 -14.03 -11.26 29.13
N ALA A 141 -14.32 -12.09 30.13
CA ALA A 141 -14.66 -11.61 31.47
C ALA A 141 -13.47 -10.87 32.13
N LEU A 142 -12.23 -11.17 31.73
CA LEU A 142 -11.04 -10.50 32.23
C LEU A 142 -10.92 -9.06 31.70
N PRO A 143 -10.78 -8.05 32.59
CA PRO A 143 -10.53 -6.66 32.19
C PRO A 143 -9.30 -6.49 31.28
N GLU A 144 -8.23 -7.26 31.52
CA GLU A 144 -6.98 -7.22 30.76
C GLU A 144 -7.21 -7.67 29.31
N ASN A 145 -7.92 -8.78 29.12
CA ASN A 145 -8.29 -9.29 27.79
C ASN A 145 -9.19 -8.30 27.04
N ARG A 146 -10.11 -7.60 27.72
CA ARG A 146 -10.94 -6.56 27.09
C ARG A 146 -10.10 -5.39 26.58
N LYS A 147 -9.18 -4.87 27.40
CA LYS A 147 -8.25 -3.80 26.99
C LYS A 147 -7.35 -4.24 25.84
N ALA A 148 -6.81 -5.47 25.92
CA ALA A 148 -5.99 -6.05 24.87
C ALA A 148 -6.77 -6.21 23.56
N LEU A 149 -8.03 -6.62 23.63
CA LEU A 149 -8.90 -6.79 22.47
C LEU A 149 -9.26 -5.46 21.80
N GLU A 150 -9.48 -4.40 22.57
CA GLU A 150 -9.68 -3.05 22.02
C GLU A 150 -8.46 -2.57 21.24
N LEU A 151 -7.26 -2.75 21.80
CA LEU A 151 -6.01 -2.43 21.12
C LEU A 151 -5.83 -3.28 19.85
N TYR A 152 -6.03 -4.59 19.98
CA TYR A 152 -5.97 -5.54 18.87
C TYR A 152 -6.91 -5.14 17.73
N THR A 153 -8.13 -4.74 18.04
CA THR A 153 -9.13 -4.32 17.06
C THR A 153 -8.66 -3.08 16.29
N LYS A 154 -8.15 -2.06 16.99
CA LYS A 154 -7.64 -0.83 16.37
C LYS A 154 -6.43 -1.10 15.47
N LEU A 155 -5.48 -1.90 15.95
CA LEU A 155 -4.29 -2.27 15.18
C LEU A 155 -4.65 -3.12 13.97
N TYR A 156 -5.55 -4.10 14.11
CA TYR A 156 -5.98 -4.97 13.03
C TYR A 156 -6.69 -4.17 11.93
N GLN A 157 -7.52 -3.20 12.30
CA GLN A 157 -8.16 -2.31 11.33
C GLN A 157 -7.12 -1.54 10.51
N ARG A 158 -6.14 -0.88 11.15
CA ARG A 158 -5.05 -0.16 10.46
C ARG A 158 -4.22 -1.09 9.59
N PHE A 159 -3.81 -2.25 10.13
CA PHE A 159 -3.04 -3.26 9.42
C PHE A 159 -3.77 -3.78 8.17
N SER A 160 -5.08 -4.04 8.27
CA SER A 160 -5.88 -4.62 7.18
C SER A 160 -6.01 -3.72 5.96
N GLN A 161 -5.91 -2.39 6.13
CA GLN A 161 -5.93 -1.43 5.02
C GLN A 161 -4.75 -1.63 4.06
N TYR A 162 -3.64 -2.11 4.58
CA TYR A 162 -2.43 -2.38 3.82
C TYR A 162 -2.46 -3.72 3.09
N ARG A 163 -3.50 -4.56 3.27
CA ARG A 163 -3.57 -5.87 2.59
C ARG A 163 -3.60 -5.75 1.06
N ASN A 164 -4.30 -4.74 0.56
CA ASN A 164 -4.47 -4.48 -0.88
C ASN A 164 -3.83 -3.16 -1.33
N THR A 165 -3.26 -2.40 -0.40
CA THR A 165 -2.63 -1.10 -0.64
C THR A 165 -1.15 -1.19 -0.36
N ILE A 166 -0.32 -0.94 -1.37
CA ILE A 166 1.13 -0.95 -1.20
C ILE A 166 1.56 0.38 -0.55
N PRO A 167 2.33 0.35 0.55
CA PRO A 167 2.95 1.53 1.11
C PRO A 167 3.65 2.41 0.08
N GLY A 168 3.33 3.72 0.08
CA GLY A 168 3.91 4.70 -0.85
C GLY A 168 5.15 5.41 -0.34
N ASN A 169 5.42 5.33 0.97
CA ASN A 169 6.53 5.99 1.63
C ASN A 169 7.04 5.16 2.83
N VAL A 170 8.16 5.61 3.41
CA VAL A 170 8.84 4.93 4.52
C VAL A 170 7.94 4.87 5.75
N GLU A 171 7.18 5.93 6.01
CA GLU A 171 6.32 6.04 7.19
C GLU A 171 5.19 5.02 7.16
N ALA A 172 4.50 4.88 6.03
CA ALA A 172 3.45 3.89 5.82
C ALA A 172 4.00 2.46 5.88
N LEU A 173 5.20 2.24 5.35
CA LEU A 173 5.86 0.93 5.44
C LEU A 173 6.25 0.60 6.88
N ARG A 174 6.78 1.58 7.63
CA ARG A 174 7.08 1.42 9.06
C ARG A 174 5.82 1.18 9.87
N GLU A 175 4.72 1.86 9.54
CA GLU A 175 3.43 1.68 10.21
C GLU A 175 2.92 0.25 10.03
N VAL A 176 2.88 -0.29 8.81
CA VAL A 176 2.37 -1.66 8.60
C VAL A 176 3.24 -2.71 9.28
N LEU A 177 4.57 -2.54 9.26
CA LEU A 177 5.50 -3.42 9.97
C LEU A 177 5.33 -3.33 11.50
N GLY A 178 5.15 -2.11 12.02
CA GLY A 178 4.88 -1.85 13.43
C GLY A 178 3.57 -2.50 13.87
N CYS A 179 2.47 -2.22 13.16
CA CYS A 179 1.18 -2.85 13.42
C CYS A 179 1.27 -4.38 13.39
N SER A 180 1.99 -4.96 12.42
CA SER A 180 2.20 -6.40 12.33
C SER A 180 2.89 -6.96 13.57
N LYS A 181 3.93 -6.27 14.05
CA LYS A 181 4.67 -6.68 15.26
C LYS A 181 3.81 -6.52 16.51
N ASP A 182 3.19 -5.36 16.69
CA ASP A 182 2.36 -5.07 17.85
C ASP A 182 1.18 -6.04 17.95
N LEU A 183 0.58 -6.43 16.82
CA LEU A 183 -0.47 -7.46 16.77
C LEU A 183 0.04 -8.84 17.20
N ALA A 184 1.28 -9.20 16.86
CA ALA A 184 1.89 -10.46 17.25
C ALA A 184 2.28 -10.49 18.74
N ASP A 185 2.63 -9.33 19.31
CA ASP A 185 3.07 -9.19 20.69
C ASP A 185 1.89 -9.15 21.70
N ILE A 186 0.65 -8.89 21.25
CA ILE A 186 -0.52 -8.93 22.12
C ILE A 186 -0.80 -10.36 22.58
N LYS A 187 -0.80 -10.56 23.89
CA LYS A 187 -1.13 -11.83 24.55
C LYS A 187 -2.54 -11.79 25.11
N PHE A 188 -3.23 -12.91 24.98
CA PHE A 188 -4.55 -13.15 25.55
C PHE A 188 -4.49 -14.36 26.49
N VAL A 189 -5.36 -14.35 27.49
CA VAL A 189 -5.71 -15.57 28.23
C VAL A 189 -6.80 -16.29 27.45
N GLU A 190 -6.50 -17.48 26.93
CA GLU A 190 -7.42 -18.28 26.14
C GLU A 190 -8.45 -18.99 27.03
N ASN A 191 -9.63 -19.28 26.49
CA ASN A 191 -10.71 -19.97 27.21
C ASN A 191 -10.32 -21.39 27.63
N ASP A 192 -9.48 -22.06 26.84
CA ASP A 192 -9.09 -23.45 27.07
C ASP A 192 -7.99 -23.59 28.15
N ASP A 193 -7.25 -22.52 28.42
CA ASP A 193 -6.23 -22.48 29.47
C ASP A 193 -6.82 -22.29 30.88
N VAL A 194 -8.14 -22.03 30.96
CA VAL A 194 -8.83 -21.69 32.20
C VAL A 194 -9.75 -22.84 32.63
N PRO A 195 -9.54 -23.41 33.85
CA PRO A 195 -10.40 -24.47 34.37
C PRO A 195 -11.89 -24.10 34.34
N LEU A 196 -12.75 -25.09 34.11
CA LEU A 196 -14.20 -24.90 34.03
C LEU A 196 -14.79 -24.12 35.23
N PRO A 197 -14.41 -24.42 36.49
CA PRO A 197 -14.95 -23.69 37.64
C PRO A 197 -14.52 -22.22 37.67
N VAL A 198 -13.30 -21.92 37.21
CA VAL A 198 -12.75 -20.56 37.12
C VAL A 198 -13.47 -19.77 36.03
N ARG A 199 -13.77 -20.38 34.89
CA ARG A 199 -14.58 -19.76 33.83
C ARG A 199 -15.99 -19.42 34.31
N ALA A 200 -16.62 -20.35 35.04
CA ALA A 200 -17.95 -20.14 35.61
C ALA A 200 -17.95 -18.96 36.60
N PHE A 201 -16.94 -18.88 37.47
CA PHE A 201 -16.73 -17.74 38.36
C PHE A 201 -16.61 -16.42 37.59
N PHE A 202 -15.73 -16.35 36.59
CA PHE A 202 -15.55 -15.13 35.80
C PHE A 202 -16.83 -14.69 35.08
N ASN A 203 -17.55 -15.63 34.46
CA ASN A 203 -18.84 -15.36 33.82
C ASN A 203 -19.86 -14.82 34.84
N ALA A 204 -19.95 -15.42 36.03
CA ALA A 204 -20.85 -14.95 37.08
C ALA A 204 -20.49 -13.54 37.56
N THR A 205 -19.20 -13.22 37.70
CA THR A 205 -18.77 -11.87 38.14
C THR A 205 -19.01 -10.79 37.08
N SER A 206 -19.14 -11.16 35.81
CA SER A 206 -19.35 -10.21 34.71
C SER A 206 -20.73 -9.54 34.70
N VAL A 207 -21.70 -10.07 35.46
CA VAL A 207 -23.13 -9.64 35.45
C VAL A 207 -23.38 -8.33 36.24
N GLY A 208 -22.34 -7.64 36.74
CA GLY A 208 -22.44 -6.33 37.40
C GLY A 208 -23.08 -6.34 38.80
N SER A 209 -23.80 -7.39 39.16
CA SER A 209 -24.41 -7.63 40.47
C SER A 209 -23.50 -8.41 41.43
N GLY A 210 -22.33 -8.85 40.96
CA GLY A 210 -21.43 -9.77 41.67
C GLY A 210 -21.75 -11.24 41.40
N ALA A 211 -20.89 -12.15 41.85
CA ALA A 211 -21.10 -13.60 41.79
C ALA A 211 -21.50 -14.16 43.17
N SER A 212 -22.21 -15.30 43.20
CA SER A 212 -22.44 -16.03 44.45
C SER A 212 -21.10 -16.49 45.05
N LEU A 213 -21.04 -16.57 46.39
CA LEU A 213 -19.88 -17.15 47.09
C LEU A 213 -19.69 -18.63 46.76
N ASP A 214 -20.72 -19.32 46.26
CA ASP A 214 -20.65 -20.72 45.82
C ASP A 214 -19.64 -20.94 44.68
N PHE A 215 -19.34 -19.90 43.90
CA PHE A 215 -18.33 -19.96 42.83
C PHE A 215 -16.90 -19.83 43.35
N LEU A 216 -16.70 -19.43 44.62
CA LEU A 216 -15.39 -19.21 45.23
C LEU A 216 -14.82 -20.51 45.84
N ILE A 217 -14.82 -21.59 45.05
CA ILE A 217 -14.31 -22.90 45.49
C ILE A 217 -12.76 -22.90 45.58
N PRO A 218 -12.14 -23.86 46.30
CA PRO A 218 -10.68 -23.89 46.49
C PRO A 218 -9.87 -23.81 45.19
N GLU A 219 -10.33 -24.47 44.13
CA GLU A 219 -9.71 -24.44 42.80
C GLU A 219 -9.68 -23.03 42.20
N VAL A 220 -10.77 -22.27 42.37
CA VAL A 220 -10.88 -20.88 41.88
C VAL A 220 -9.97 -19.96 42.68
N ILE A 221 -9.92 -20.11 44.00
CA ILE A 221 -9.03 -19.32 44.87
C ILE A 221 -7.57 -19.57 44.50
N GLU A 222 -7.19 -20.83 44.32
CA GLU A 222 -5.81 -21.19 44.01
C GLU A 222 -5.39 -20.72 42.62
N TRP A 223 -6.30 -20.81 41.63
CA TRP A 223 -6.06 -20.27 40.31
C TRP A 223 -5.91 -18.74 40.33
N LEU A 224 -6.79 -18.03 41.04
CA LEU A 224 -6.73 -16.57 41.18
C LEU A 224 -5.46 -16.13 41.91
N ARG A 225 -5.00 -16.88 42.92
CA ARG A 225 -3.74 -16.62 43.64
C ARG A 225 -2.54 -16.83 42.73
N THR A 226 -2.48 -17.96 42.02
CA THR A 226 -1.38 -18.30 41.09
C THR A 226 -1.23 -17.26 39.99
N ASN A 227 -2.35 -16.69 39.52
CA ASN A 227 -2.36 -15.67 38.47
C ASN A 227 -2.34 -14.23 39.00
N ASN A 228 -2.12 -14.01 40.30
CA ASN A 228 -2.11 -12.68 40.95
C ASN A 228 -3.41 -11.86 40.72
N MET A 229 -4.55 -12.54 40.57
CA MET A 229 -5.85 -11.92 40.29
C MET A 229 -6.76 -11.84 41.52
N LEU A 230 -6.39 -12.47 42.65
CA LEU A 230 -7.22 -12.51 43.85
C LEU A 230 -7.55 -11.10 44.39
N ALA A 231 -6.61 -10.15 44.28
CA ALA A 231 -6.78 -8.77 44.72
C ALA A 231 -7.82 -7.97 43.90
N ASN A 232 -8.21 -8.47 42.73
CA ASN A 232 -9.18 -7.81 41.85
C ASN A 232 -10.63 -8.04 42.30
N TYR A 233 -10.85 -8.90 43.29
CA TYR A 233 -12.18 -9.30 43.77
C TYR A 233 -12.34 -8.96 45.24
N VAL A 234 -13.52 -8.43 45.60
CA VAL A 234 -13.90 -8.12 46.98
C VAL A 234 -15.20 -8.81 47.32
N VAL A 235 -15.25 -9.41 48.51
CA VAL A 235 -16.50 -9.93 49.08
C VAL A 235 -17.25 -8.76 49.72
N ARG A 236 -18.50 -8.54 49.33
CA ARG A 236 -19.39 -7.55 49.94
C ARG A 236 -20.60 -8.26 50.52
N ALA A 237 -20.88 -8.02 51.79
CA ALA A 237 -22.16 -8.38 52.37
C ALA A 237 -23.25 -7.51 51.73
N ARG A 238 -24.36 -8.12 51.34
CA ARG A 238 -25.58 -7.42 50.92
C ARG A 238 -26.50 -7.24 52.11
#